data_AF-A0A7S3QJF2-F1
#
_entry.id   AF-A0A7S3QJF2-F1
#
_cell.length_a   1.000
_cell.length_b   1.000
_cell.length_c   1.000
_cell.angle_alpha   90.00
_cell.angle_beta   90.00
_cell.angle_gamma   90.00
#
_symmetry.space_group_name_H-M   'P 1'
#
loop_
_entity.id
_entity.type
_entity.pdbx_description
1 polymer ?
#
loop_
_entity_poly.entity_id
_entity_poly.type
_entity_poly.pdbx_seq_one_letter_code
_entity_poly.pdbx_strand_id
1 'polypeptide(L)'
;MSWKAGLSRNLPVIRFFACPTSPSSNGVLSWYKNNYQVLKAMNPKLPMLLRTAENAMPAVTTELDFTMDDLLKYMLQTNKFQNEDGSTALDRVEAAKAYLETDWVALRRERWAHAGFDPEHPLIGEEDPDWKFDPKKSQDLATYIELKESMDEQLSTLKGGQENEFTRAENSLLMCQRVDLWCAGEKEVEQAVKHLNMLGKRFNQVERQSPREYIEDFYPGASDF
;
A
#
# COMPACT_ATOMS: atom_id res chain seq x y z
N MET A 1 1.91 25.08 9.82
CA MET A 1 2.94 24.01 9.88
C MET A 1 3.34 23.62 8.46
N SER A 2 4.63 23.67 8.13
CA SER A 2 5.11 23.46 6.76
C SER A 2 4.91 22.00 6.33
N TRP A 3 4.08 21.76 5.30
CA TRP A 3 3.85 20.45 4.68
C TRP A 3 5.16 19.73 4.29
N LYS A 4 6.24 20.50 4.11
CA LYS A 4 7.59 20.04 3.83
C LYS A 4 8.14 19.07 4.89
N ALA A 5 7.84 19.25 6.17
CA ALA A 5 8.37 18.39 7.25
C ALA A 5 7.64 17.03 7.36
N GLY A 6 6.47 16.90 6.73
CA GLY A 6 5.65 15.69 6.80
C GLY A 6 5.89 14.69 5.67
N LEU A 7 6.75 15.01 4.69
CA LEU A 7 6.91 14.20 3.48
C LEU A 7 7.39 12.77 3.79
N SER A 8 8.39 12.63 4.67
CA SER A 8 8.92 11.33 5.09
C SER A 8 7.94 10.43 5.85
N ARG A 9 6.80 10.96 6.30
CA ARG A 9 5.76 10.17 6.98
C ARG A 9 4.75 9.57 6.03
N ASN A 10 4.61 10.13 4.83
CA ASN A 10 3.53 9.78 3.91
C ASN A 10 4.06 9.23 2.59
N LEU A 11 5.31 9.54 2.25
CA LEU A 11 5.91 9.16 0.98
C LEU A 11 7.12 8.25 1.23
N PRO A 12 7.16 7.06 0.61
CA PRO A 12 8.33 6.18 0.70
C PRO A 12 9.52 6.75 -0.09
N VAL A 13 9.26 7.46 -1.20
CA VAL A 13 10.28 8.01 -2.09
C VAL A 13 9.69 9.15 -2.92
N ILE A 14 10.50 10.16 -3.25
CA ILE A 14 10.13 11.17 -4.26
C ILE A 14 11.17 11.16 -5.36
N ARG A 15 10.72 11.08 -6.61
CA ARG A 15 11.58 11.08 -7.79
C ARG A 15 11.25 12.26 -8.68
N PHE A 16 12.29 12.95 -9.13
CA PHE A 16 12.22 14.06 -10.06
C PHE A 16 12.89 13.61 -11.36
N PHE A 17 12.18 13.76 -12.48
CA PHE A 17 12.71 13.54 -13.81
C PHE A 17 12.92 14.88 -14.49
N ALA A 18 14.06 15.05 -15.15
CA ALA A 18 14.40 16.27 -15.86
C ALA A 18 15.43 16.01 -16.96
N CYS A 19 15.35 16.73 -18.07
CA CYS A 19 16.39 16.75 -19.08
C CYS A 19 17.35 17.93 -18.81
N PRO A 20 18.68 17.72 -18.70
CA PRO A 20 19.62 18.79 -18.36
C PRO A 20 19.78 19.85 -19.46
N THR A 21 19.53 19.49 -20.72
CA THR A 21 19.69 20.36 -21.89
C THR A 21 18.39 21.03 -22.33
N SER A 22 17.23 20.50 -21.93
CA SER A 22 15.93 21.01 -22.36
C SER A 22 15.46 22.20 -21.51
N PRO A 23 15.03 23.32 -22.13
CA PRO A 23 14.46 24.45 -21.41
C PRO A 23 13.21 24.09 -20.58
N SER A 24 12.43 23.10 -21.02
CA SER A 24 11.20 22.68 -20.33
C SER A 24 11.47 22.09 -18.94
N SER A 25 12.67 21.58 -18.71
CA SER A 25 13.07 20.96 -17.44
C SER A 25 13.71 21.92 -16.44
N ASN A 26 13.92 23.18 -16.84
CA ASN A 26 14.55 24.18 -15.99
C ASN A 26 13.81 24.37 -14.67
N GLY A 27 12.47 24.38 -14.68
CA GLY A 27 11.68 24.53 -13.46
C GLY A 27 11.87 23.40 -12.45
N VAL A 28 11.99 22.15 -12.90
CA VAL A 28 12.29 21.01 -12.01
C VAL A 28 13.70 21.14 -11.44
N LEU A 29 14.68 21.44 -12.28
CA LEU A 29 16.08 21.54 -11.88
C LEU A 29 16.33 22.68 -10.91
N SER A 30 15.77 23.86 -11.16
CA SER A 30 15.92 25.03 -10.30
C SER A 30 15.19 24.84 -8.97
N TRP A 31 13.95 24.33 -8.99
CA TRP A 31 13.21 24.03 -7.76
C TRP A 31 13.96 23.00 -6.90
N TYR A 32 14.46 21.92 -7.51
CA TYR A 32 15.22 20.89 -6.80
C TYR A 32 16.47 21.48 -6.16
N LYS A 33 17.30 22.23 -6.92
CA LYS A 33 18.51 22.87 -6.39
C LYS A 33 18.22 23.80 -5.21
N ASN A 34 17.16 24.61 -5.31
CA ASN A 34 16.81 25.61 -4.29
C ASN A 34 16.20 24.98 -3.03
N ASN A 35 15.48 23.87 -3.15
CA ASN A 35 14.71 23.28 -2.03
C ASN A 35 15.34 22.02 -1.45
N TYR A 36 16.24 21.32 -2.15
CA TYR A 36 16.75 20.01 -1.75
C TYR A 36 17.36 20.02 -0.35
N GLN A 37 18.27 20.96 -0.06
CA GLN A 37 18.97 21.02 1.23
C GLN A 37 17.98 21.18 2.39
N VAL A 38 17.02 22.09 2.26
CA VAL A 38 16.00 22.35 3.27
C VAL A 38 15.08 21.14 3.45
N LEU A 39 14.63 20.53 2.35
CA LEU A 39 13.74 19.36 2.40
C LEU A 39 14.43 18.14 2.98
N LYS A 40 15.70 17.91 2.64
CA LYS A 40 16.50 16.79 3.14
C LYS A 40 16.86 16.96 4.61
N ALA A 41 17.15 18.18 5.06
CA ALA A 41 17.36 18.49 6.47
C ALA A 41 16.10 18.21 7.31
N MET A 42 14.91 18.55 6.80
CA MET A 42 13.63 18.26 7.47
C MET A 42 13.22 16.78 7.38
N ASN A 43 13.67 16.05 6.34
CA ASN A 43 13.29 14.67 6.05
C ASN A 43 14.54 13.81 5.78
N PRO A 44 15.40 13.56 6.78
CA PRO A 44 16.67 12.88 6.56
C PRO A 44 16.50 11.47 5.98
N LYS A 45 15.44 10.76 6.40
CA LYS A 45 15.14 9.38 5.96
C LYS A 45 14.48 9.28 4.59
N LEU A 46 13.94 10.38 4.04
CA LEU A 46 13.23 10.34 2.75
C LEU A 46 14.24 10.23 1.59
N PRO A 47 14.17 9.20 0.75
CA PRO A 47 14.90 9.14 -0.50
C PRO A 47 14.33 10.19 -1.47
N MET A 48 15.16 11.15 -1.86
CA MET A 48 14.83 12.19 -2.85
C MET A 48 15.77 12.04 -4.04
N LEU A 49 15.27 11.52 -5.15
CA LEU A 49 16.08 11.15 -6.30
C LEU A 49 15.86 12.13 -7.45
N LEU A 50 16.94 12.67 -8.01
CA LEU A 50 16.91 13.38 -9.29
C LEU A 50 17.44 12.42 -10.37
N ARG A 51 16.62 12.16 -11.38
CA ARG A 51 16.96 11.34 -12.54
C ARG A 51 17.03 12.24 -13.76
N THR A 52 18.24 12.36 -14.31
CA THR A 52 18.48 13.12 -15.53
C THR A 52 18.70 12.19 -16.70
N ALA A 53 17.97 12.38 -17.78
CA ALA A 53 18.16 11.68 -19.04
C ALA A 53 17.90 12.62 -20.22
N GLU A 54 18.50 12.35 -21.36
CA GLU A 54 18.24 13.11 -22.59
C GLU A 54 16.77 12.93 -23.01
N ASN A 55 16.14 14.01 -23.46
CA ASN A 55 14.72 14.05 -23.84
C ASN A 55 13.73 13.59 -22.75
N ALA A 56 14.15 13.52 -21.49
CA ALA A 56 13.24 13.24 -20.38
C ALA A 56 12.20 14.35 -20.24
N MET A 57 10.93 13.94 -20.19
CA MET A 57 9.85 14.87 -19.85
C MET A 57 9.96 15.23 -18.36
N PRO A 58 9.83 16.52 -18.01
CA PRO A 58 9.99 16.96 -16.64
C PRO A 58 8.78 16.52 -15.82
N ALA A 59 9.01 15.68 -14.80
CA ALA A 59 7.94 15.08 -14.01
C ALA A 59 8.35 14.84 -12.56
N VAL A 60 7.37 14.78 -11.67
CA VAL A 60 7.55 14.37 -10.27
C VAL A 60 6.66 13.16 -9.99
N THR A 61 7.22 12.15 -9.36
CA THR A 61 6.51 10.90 -9.04
C THR A 61 6.88 10.38 -7.65
N THR A 62 6.02 9.52 -7.12
CA THR A 62 6.19 8.79 -5.86
C THR A 62 5.71 7.36 -6.06
N GLU A 63 6.01 6.47 -5.12
CA GLU A 63 5.27 5.22 -4.99
C GLU A 63 4.05 5.43 -4.10
N LEU A 64 2.92 4.92 -4.56
CA LEU A 64 1.69 4.77 -3.79
C LEU A 64 1.43 3.28 -3.58
N ASP A 65 1.12 2.91 -2.36
CA ASP A 65 0.69 1.57 -2.00
C ASP A 65 -0.84 1.53 -2.03
N PHE A 66 -1.40 0.56 -2.74
CA PHE A 66 -2.84 0.39 -2.84
C PHE A 66 -3.24 -0.90 -2.16
N THR A 67 -4.27 -0.82 -1.34
CA THR A 67 -4.80 -1.98 -0.62
C THR A 67 -5.84 -2.72 -1.44
N MET A 68 -6.19 -3.94 -1.02
CA MET A 68 -7.29 -4.71 -1.60
C MET A 68 -8.61 -3.93 -1.55
N ASP A 69 -8.85 -3.17 -0.49
CA ASP A 69 -10.04 -2.33 -0.34
C ASP A 69 -10.11 -1.24 -1.43
N ASP A 70 -8.97 -0.65 -1.76
CA ASP A 70 -8.88 0.37 -2.82
C ASP A 70 -9.17 -0.25 -4.19
N LEU A 71 -8.69 -1.47 -4.43
CA LEU A 71 -9.00 -2.23 -5.64
C LEU A 71 -10.49 -2.53 -5.76
N LEU A 72 -11.12 -3.02 -4.70
CA LEU A 72 -12.55 -3.31 -4.69
C LEU A 72 -13.39 -2.05 -4.89
N LYS A 73 -13.04 -0.95 -4.22
CA LYS A 73 -13.69 0.37 -4.43
C LYS A 73 -13.54 0.82 -5.89
N TYR A 74 -12.37 0.67 -6.48
CA TYR A 74 -12.14 0.99 -7.89
C TYR A 74 -13.00 0.14 -8.83
N MET A 75 -13.05 -1.17 -8.62
CA MET A 75 -13.86 -2.10 -9.44
C MET A 75 -15.35 -1.81 -9.33
N LEU A 76 -15.84 -1.47 -8.12
CA LEU A 76 -17.23 -1.07 -7.88
C LEU A 76 -17.56 0.25 -8.57
N GLN A 77 -16.70 1.27 -8.47
CA GLN A 77 -16.93 2.58 -9.09
C GLN A 77 -16.89 2.53 -10.62
N THR A 78 -16.04 1.67 -11.18
CA THR A 78 -15.86 1.55 -12.63
C THR A 78 -16.74 0.46 -13.25
N ASN A 79 -17.66 -0.13 -12.48
CA ASN A 79 -18.58 -1.20 -12.89
C ASN A 79 -17.86 -2.32 -13.64
N LYS A 80 -16.71 -2.77 -13.10
CA LYS A 80 -15.89 -3.80 -13.76
C LYS A 80 -16.52 -5.19 -13.65
N PHE A 81 -17.20 -5.46 -12.54
CA PHE A 81 -17.90 -6.73 -12.29
C PHE A 81 -19.02 -6.96 -13.30
N GLN A 82 -18.70 -7.65 -14.40
CA GLN A 82 -19.60 -7.90 -15.52
C GLN A 82 -19.63 -9.37 -15.88
N ASN A 83 -20.82 -9.89 -16.16
CA ASN A 83 -21.05 -11.25 -16.68
C ASN A 83 -20.77 -11.31 -18.19
N GLU A 84 -20.84 -12.52 -18.77
CA GLU A 84 -20.67 -12.76 -20.23
C GLU A 84 -21.54 -11.84 -21.08
N ASP A 85 -22.76 -11.57 -20.61
CA ASP A 85 -23.76 -10.76 -21.30
C ASP A 85 -23.53 -9.24 -21.16
N GLY A 86 -22.47 -8.81 -20.46
CA GLY A 86 -22.21 -7.41 -20.12
C GLY A 86 -23.13 -6.85 -19.04
N SER A 87 -23.97 -7.69 -18.42
CA SER A 87 -24.78 -7.33 -17.26
C SER A 87 -23.94 -7.27 -15.98
N THR A 88 -24.37 -6.47 -15.00
CA THR A 88 -23.66 -6.36 -13.71
C THR A 88 -23.77 -7.66 -12.93
N ALA A 89 -22.62 -8.18 -12.48
CA ALA A 89 -22.56 -9.38 -11.65
C ALA A 89 -22.92 -9.05 -10.20
N LEU A 90 -24.20 -9.18 -9.86
CA LEU A 90 -24.74 -8.80 -8.55
C LEU A 90 -24.11 -9.59 -7.40
N ASP A 91 -23.92 -10.90 -7.60
CA ASP A 91 -23.23 -11.82 -6.70
C ASP A 91 -21.83 -11.33 -6.33
N ARG A 92 -21.03 -10.92 -7.32
CA ARG A 92 -19.67 -10.40 -7.10
C ARG A 92 -19.67 -9.01 -6.48
N VAL A 93 -20.63 -8.17 -6.84
CA VAL A 93 -20.80 -6.84 -6.23
C VAL A 93 -21.17 -6.97 -4.75
N GLU A 94 -22.04 -7.91 -4.39
CA GLU A 94 -22.41 -8.21 -3.01
C GLU A 94 -21.22 -8.78 -2.24
N ALA A 95 -20.48 -9.73 -2.81
CA ALA A 95 -19.26 -10.25 -2.21
C ALA A 95 -18.19 -9.15 -1.98
N ALA A 96 -18.04 -8.21 -2.92
CA ALA A 96 -17.11 -7.09 -2.78
C ALA A 96 -17.51 -6.16 -1.62
N LYS A 97 -18.81 -5.89 -1.47
CA LYS A 97 -19.32 -5.07 -0.36
C LYS A 97 -19.16 -5.78 0.97
N ALA A 98 -19.48 -7.07 1.04
CA ALA A 98 -19.29 -7.88 2.24
C ALA A 98 -17.82 -7.93 2.69
N TYR A 99 -16.89 -8.04 1.74
CA TYR A 99 -15.45 -7.98 2.04
C TYR A 99 -15.05 -6.62 2.62
N LEU A 100 -15.56 -5.52 2.05
CA LEU A 100 -15.30 -4.16 2.54
C LEU A 100 -15.92 -3.88 3.93
N GLU A 101 -16.96 -4.62 4.31
CA GLU A 101 -17.62 -4.54 5.62
C GLU A 101 -16.99 -5.50 6.65
N THR A 102 -16.03 -6.33 6.24
CA THR A 102 -15.37 -7.28 7.14
C THR A 102 -14.57 -6.55 8.22
N ASP A 103 -14.79 -6.92 9.49
CA ASP A 103 -14.06 -6.36 10.62
C ASP A 103 -12.65 -6.96 10.72
N TRP A 104 -11.72 -6.35 9.99
CA TRP A 104 -10.29 -6.71 10.00
C TRP A 104 -9.63 -6.55 11.37
N VAL A 105 -10.17 -5.69 12.24
CA VAL A 105 -9.61 -5.46 13.58
C VAL A 105 -9.98 -6.61 14.51
N ALA A 106 -11.25 -7.02 14.50
CA ALA A 106 -11.70 -8.20 15.22
C ALA A 106 -10.95 -9.45 14.73
N LEU A 107 -10.87 -9.67 13.42
CA LEU A 107 -10.16 -10.82 12.84
C LEU A 107 -8.69 -10.88 13.29
N ARG A 108 -8.00 -9.73 13.32
CA ARG A 108 -6.61 -9.64 13.79
C ARG A 108 -6.49 -9.88 15.28
N ARG A 109 -7.40 -9.34 16.10
CA ARG A 109 -7.43 -9.53 17.55
C ARG A 109 -7.63 -11.00 17.92
N GLU A 110 -8.63 -11.66 17.31
CA GLU A 110 -8.90 -13.08 17.57
C GLU A 110 -7.73 -13.95 17.10
N ARG A 111 -7.09 -13.60 15.98
CA ARG A 111 -5.88 -14.28 15.52
C ARG A 111 -4.74 -14.19 16.55
N TRP A 112 -4.52 -13.01 17.14
CA TRP A 112 -3.44 -12.79 18.10
C TRP A 112 -3.76 -13.27 19.53
N ALA A 113 -5.02 -13.54 19.84
CA ALA A 113 -5.41 -14.07 21.14
C ALA A 113 -4.89 -15.51 21.37
N HIS A 114 -4.42 -16.19 20.33
CA HIS A 114 -3.98 -17.57 20.39
C HIS A 114 -2.48 -17.70 20.09
N ALA A 115 -1.75 -18.38 20.99
CA ALA A 115 -0.31 -18.66 20.87
C ALA A 115 0.07 -19.39 19.55
N GLY A 116 -0.90 -20.11 18.97
CA GLY A 116 -0.94 -20.70 17.62
C GLY A 116 -0.43 -19.83 16.47
N PHE A 117 -0.65 -18.53 16.58
CA PHE A 117 -0.43 -17.56 15.51
C PHE A 117 0.39 -16.37 16.00
N ASP A 118 1.09 -16.58 17.11
CA ASP A 118 2.07 -15.66 17.65
C ASP A 118 3.18 -15.44 16.60
N PRO A 119 3.50 -14.18 16.24
CA PRO A 119 4.66 -13.87 15.42
C PRO A 119 5.97 -14.45 15.98
N GLU A 120 6.05 -14.73 17.29
CA GLU A 120 7.21 -15.32 17.97
C GLU A 120 7.32 -16.84 17.77
N HIS A 121 6.21 -17.54 17.48
CA HIS A 121 6.18 -18.98 17.21
C HIS A 121 5.47 -19.31 15.88
N PRO A 122 6.03 -18.92 14.73
CA PRO A 122 5.35 -18.94 13.42
C PRO A 122 5.11 -20.34 12.80
N LEU A 123 5.59 -21.42 13.42
CA LEU A 123 5.64 -22.77 12.84
C LEU A 123 4.66 -23.76 13.47
N ILE A 124 3.53 -23.30 14.02
CA ILE A 124 2.56 -24.22 14.63
C ILE A 124 1.91 -25.19 13.63
N GLY A 125 1.92 -24.88 12.33
CA GLY A 125 1.57 -25.86 11.30
C GLY A 125 2.58 -27.00 11.12
N GLU A 126 3.84 -26.80 11.53
CA GLU A 126 4.90 -27.81 11.51
C GLU A 126 5.00 -28.54 12.85
N GLU A 127 4.80 -27.85 13.97
CA GLU A 127 4.83 -28.42 15.32
C GLU A 127 3.55 -29.19 15.67
N ASP A 128 2.38 -28.69 15.25
CA ASP A 128 1.06 -29.29 15.46
C ASP A 128 0.24 -29.25 14.14
N PRO A 129 0.50 -30.13 13.15
CA PRO A 129 -0.21 -30.13 11.87
C PRO A 129 -1.74 -30.24 12.00
N ASP A 130 -2.20 -30.91 13.06
CA ASP A 130 -3.59 -31.21 13.34
C ASP A 130 -4.24 -30.24 14.35
N TRP A 131 -3.66 -29.06 14.58
CA TRP A 131 -4.18 -28.09 15.56
C TRP A 131 -5.65 -27.70 15.31
N LYS A 132 -6.14 -27.80 14.07
CA LYS A 132 -7.55 -27.57 13.69
C LYS A 132 -8.51 -28.62 14.25
N PHE A 133 -8.01 -29.83 14.53
CA PHE A 133 -8.80 -30.94 15.07
C PHE A 133 -8.78 -30.98 16.61
N ASP A 134 -7.94 -30.15 17.25
CA ASP A 134 -7.99 -29.98 18.70
C ASP A 134 -9.28 -29.24 19.09
N PRO A 135 -10.20 -29.87 19.85
CA PRO A 135 -11.49 -29.27 20.19
C PRO A 135 -11.34 -27.94 20.94
N LYS A 136 -10.27 -27.78 21.72
CA LYS A 136 -10.03 -26.58 22.52
C LYS A 136 -9.58 -25.41 21.63
N LYS A 137 -8.58 -25.65 20.78
CA LYS A 137 -8.06 -24.64 19.84
C LYS A 137 -9.12 -24.27 18.79
N SER A 138 -9.92 -25.23 18.33
CA SER A 138 -11.03 -25.01 17.40
C SER A 138 -12.13 -24.14 17.99
N GLN A 139 -12.50 -24.36 19.25
CA GLN A 139 -13.52 -23.56 19.94
C GLN A 139 -13.04 -22.13 20.20
N ASP A 140 -11.79 -21.97 20.63
CA ASP A 140 -11.19 -20.65 20.90
C ASP A 140 -11.03 -19.82 19.61
N LEU A 141 -10.80 -20.49 18.46
CA LEU A 141 -10.63 -19.84 17.16
C LEU A 141 -11.89 -19.87 16.28
N ALA A 142 -13.05 -20.28 16.81
CA ALA A 142 -14.26 -20.48 16.02
C ALA A 142 -14.65 -19.21 15.23
N THR A 143 -14.63 -18.04 15.88
CA THR A 143 -14.91 -16.75 15.24
C THR A 143 -13.88 -16.36 14.19
N TYR A 144 -12.59 -16.66 14.43
CA TYR A 144 -11.54 -16.43 13.43
C TYR A 144 -11.73 -17.32 12.21
N ILE A 145 -12.03 -18.60 12.41
CA ILE A 145 -12.25 -19.57 11.33
C ILE A 145 -13.47 -19.15 10.49
N GLU A 146 -14.60 -18.83 11.13
CA GLU A 146 -15.82 -18.40 10.43
C GLU A 146 -15.57 -17.14 9.57
N LEU A 147 -14.94 -16.12 10.15
CA LEU A 147 -14.61 -14.89 9.41
C LEU A 147 -13.62 -15.16 8.27
N LYS A 148 -12.63 -16.03 8.50
CA LYS A 148 -11.61 -16.38 7.51
C LYS A 148 -12.19 -17.19 6.36
N GLU A 149 -13.05 -18.16 6.64
CA GLU A 149 -13.76 -18.96 5.65
C GLU A 149 -14.70 -18.08 4.82
N SER A 150 -15.50 -17.24 5.47
CA SER A 150 -16.36 -16.27 4.77
C SER A 150 -15.55 -15.35 3.85
N MET A 151 -14.40 -14.86 4.33
CA MET A 151 -13.49 -14.03 3.53
C MET A 151 -12.90 -14.80 2.34
N ASP A 152 -12.49 -16.05 2.52
CA ASP A 152 -11.93 -16.88 1.44
C ASP A 152 -13.00 -17.23 0.39
N GLU A 153 -14.24 -17.49 0.81
CA GLU A 153 -15.39 -17.68 -0.07
C GLU A 153 -15.69 -16.42 -0.89
N GLN A 154 -15.76 -15.26 -0.24
CA GLN A 154 -15.93 -13.97 -0.91
C GLN A 154 -14.82 -13.71 -1.93
N LEU A 155 -13.56 -13.95 -1.55
CA LEU A 155 -12.41 -13.74 -2.43
C LEU A 155 -12.41 -14.70 -3.62
N SER A 156 -12.84 -15.95 -3.42
CA SER A 156 -12.99 -16.93 -4.50
C SER A 156 -14.07 -16.49 -5.51
N THR A 157 -15.20 -15.97 -5.00
CA THR A 157 -16.29 -15.44 -5.83
C THR A 157 -15.83 -14.22 -6.63
N LEU A 158 -15.07 -13.31 -6.00
CA LEU A 158 -14.52 -12.12 -6.64
C LEU A 158 -13.52 -12.47 -7.75
N LYS A 159 -12.65 -13.45 -7.52
CA LYS A 159 -11.62 -13.89 -8.48
C LYS A 159 -12.16 -14.82 -9.57
N GLY A 160 -13.36 -15.37 -9.40
CA GLY A 160 -14.03 -16.21 -10.39
C GLY A 160 -14.51 -15.49 -11.65
N GLY A 161 -14.25 -14.18 -11.77
CA GLY A 161 -14.57 -13.39 -12.96
C GLY A 161 -13.83 -13.82 -14.22
N GLN A 162 -14.38 -13.45 -15.37
CA GLN A 162 -13.87 -13.87 -16.67
C GLN A 162 -12.61 -13.12 -17.11
N GLU A 163 -11.86 -13.71 -18.04
CA GLU A 163 -10.71 -13.07 -18.70
C GLU A 163 -9.72 -12.38 -17.73
N ASN A 164 -9.52 -12.95 -16.54
CA ASN A 164 -8.68 -12.35 -15.50
C ASN A 164 -9.06 -10.88 -15.22
N GLU A 165 -10.36 -10.55 -15.22
CA GLU A 165 -10.91 -9.21 -14.95
C GLU A 165 -10.30 -8.58 -13.70
N PHE A 166 -10.20 -9.38 -12.63
CA PHE A 166 -9.57 -8.99 -11.37
C PHE A 166 -8.11 -8.56 -11.56
N THR A 167 -7.30 -9.37 -12.24
CA THR A 167 -5.89 -9.04 -12.55
C THR A 167 -5.76 -7.84 -13.48
N ARG A 168 -6.69 -7.65 -14.42
CA ARG A 168 -6.72 -6.45 -15.28
C ARG A 168 -7.05 -5.20 -14.47
N ALA A 169 -7.98 -5.29 -13.51
CA ALA A 169 -8.29 -4.19 -12.60
C ALA A 169 -7.11 -3.87 -11.68
N GLU A 170 -6.45 -4.90 -11.13
CA GLU A 170 -5.21 -4.77 -10.34
C GLU A 170 -4.13 -4.06 -11.15
N ASN A 171 -3.83 -4.53 -12.36
CA ASN A 171 -2.87 -3.88 -13.25
C ASN A 171 -3.28 -2.44 -13.60
N SER A 172 -4.57 -2.17 -13.82
CA SER A 172 -5.04 -0.81 -14.08
C SER A 172 -4.79 0.12 -12.89
N LEU A 173 -5.01 -0.37 -11.67
CA LEU A 173 -4.73 0.38 -10.45
C LEU A 173 -3.23 0.55 -10.20
N LEU A 174 -2.42 -0.48 -10.48
CA LEU A 174 -0.95 -0.40 -10.46
C LEU A 174 -0.43 0.65 -11.45
N MET A 175 -1.03 0.77 -12.63
CA MET A 175 -0.68 1.85 -13.57
C MET A 175 -1.01 3.24 -12.99
N CYS A 176 -2.01 3.35 -12.12
CA CYS A 176 -2.28 4.58 -11.37
C CYS A 176 -1.30 4.83 -10.21
N GLN A 177 -0.51 3.83 -9.75
CA GLN A 177 0.50 4.06 -8.70
C GLN A 177 1.61 4.98 -9.18
N ARG A 178 1.92 4.92 -10.47
CA ARG A 178 2.91 5.79 -11.09
C ARG A 178 2.24 7.09 -11.53
N VAL A 179 2.05 7.98 -10.55
CA VAL A 179 1.55 9.33 -10.82
C VAL A 179 2.70 10.20 -11.33
N ASP A 180 2.97 10.13 -12.64
CA ASP A 180 3.93 11.00 -13.29
C ASP A 180 3.29 12.38 -13.52
N LEU A 181 3.42 13.28 -12.55
CA LEU A 181 2.92 14.65 -12.66
C LEU A 181 3.88 15.46 -13.51
N TRP A 182 3.47 15.80 -14.74
CA TRP A 182 4.26 16.66 -15.62
C TRP A 182 4.31 18.08 -15.06
N CYS A 183 5.52 18.63 -14.99
CA CYS A 183 5.76 19.95 -14.42
C CYS A 183 6.82 20.67 -15.26
N ALA A 184 6.47 21.79 -15.88
CA ALA A 184 7.42 22.64 -16.59
C ALA A 184 7.98 23.75 -15.68
N GLY A 185 7.18 24.24 -14.72
CA GLY A 185 7.53 25.38 -13.86
C GLY A 185 7.76 25.03 -12.38
N GLU A 186 8.55 25.85 -11.66
CA GLU A 186 8.82 25.64 -10.23
C GLU A 186 7.55 25.58 -9.36
N LYS A 187 6.55 26.41 -9.70
CA LYS A 187 5.26 26.42 -8.98
C LYS A 187 4.50 25.12 -9.18
N GLU A 188 4.53 24.57 -10.38
CA GLU A 188 3.89 23.30 -10.72
C GLU A 188 4.57 22.16 -9.97
N VAL A 189 5.90 22.18 -9.90
CA VAL A 189 6.68 21.22 -9.10
C VAL A 189 6.28 21.29 -7.63
N GLU A 190 6.16 22.48 -7.05
CA GLU A 190 5.74 22.61 -5.65
C GLU A 190 4.32 22.07 -5.43
N GLN A 191 3.38 22.36 -6.33
CA GLN A 191 2.01 21.84 -6.24
C GLN A 191 1.96 20.32 -6.43
N ALA A 192 2.78 19.78 -7.35
CA ALA A 192 2.91 18.35 -7.56
C ALA A 192 3.39 17.65 -6.28
N VAL A 193 4.45 18.15 -5.64
CA VAL A 193 4.94 17.55 -4.37
C VAL A 193 3.89 17.66 -3.26
N LYS A 194 3.14 18.77 -3.17
CA LYS A 194 2.02 18.90 -2.21
C LYS A 194 0.92 17.88 -2.50
N HIS A 195 0.55 17.72 -3.76
CA HIS A 195 -0.48 16.77 -4.18
C HIS A 195 -0.06 15.34 -3.88
N LEU A 196 1.17 14.96 -4.24
CA LEU A 196 1.73 13.64 -3.92
C LEU A 196 1.71 13.39 -2.41
N ASN A 197 2.08 14.37 -1.58
CA ASN A 197 1.99 14.26 -0.12
C ASN A 197 0.55 14.02 0.38
N MET A 198 -0.46 14.64 -0.25
CA MET A 198 -1.86 14.38 0.10
C MET A 198 -2.30 12.97 -0.32
N LEU A 199 -1.88 12.50 -1.49
CA LEU A 199 -2.12 11.12 -1.93
C LEU A 199 -1.44 10.12 -1.02
N GLY A 200 -0.17 10.34 -0.65
CA GLY A 200 0.56 9.48 0.27
C GLY A 200 -0.09 9.40 1.66
N LYS A 201 -0.67 10.51 2.16
CA LYS A 201 -1.45 10.48 3.41
C LYS A 201 -2.66 9.57 3.34
N ARG A 202 -3.28 9.48 2.17
CA ARG A 202 -4.49 8.69 1.96
C ARG A 202 -4.15 7.21 1.80
N PHE A 203 -3.13 6.91 1.00
CA PHE A 203 -2.87 5.55 0.51
C PHE A 203 -1.74 4.84 1.25
N ASN A 204 -0.63 5.53 1.53
CA ASN A 204 0.56 4.84 2.01
C ASN A 204 0.57 4.58 3.52
N GLN A 205 -0.33 5.24 4.28
CA GLN A 205 -0.44 5.22 5.75
C GLN A 205 0.82 4.65 6.43
N VAL A 206 1.97 5.31 6.23
CA VAL A 206 3.25 4.79 6.70
C VAL A 206 3.32 5.10 8.18
N GLU A 207 2.60 4.31 8.98
CA GLU A 207 2.91 4.21 10.38
C GLU A 207 4.37 3.78 10.47
N ARG A 208 5.16 4.49 11.27
CA ARG A 208 6.41 3.90 11.74
C ARG A 208 5.97 2.73 12.59
N GLN A 209 5.99 1.52 12.02
CA GLN A 209 6.25 0.32 12.80
C GLN A 209 7.65 0.47 13.38
N SER A 210 7.81 1.35 14.35
CA SER A 210 8.70 1.04 15.44
C SER A 210 7.94 -0.02 16.21
N PRO A 211 8.43 -1.27 16.29
CA PRO A 211 7.95 -2.21 17.28
C PRO A 211 8.35 -1.63 18.64
N ARG A 212 7.57 -0.66 19.13
CA ARG A 212 7.89 0.16 20.30
C ARG A 212 7.03 -0.22 21.50
N GLU A 213 6.08 -1.12 21.31
CA GLU A 213 5.29 -1.65 22.42
C GLU A 213 5.73 -3.06 22.85
N TYR A 214 6.49 -3.82 22.03
CA TYR A 214 6.77 -5.24 22.36
C TYR A 214 8.20 -5.75 22.09
N ILE A 215 9.05 -5.03 21.35
CA ILE A 215 10.48 -5.40 21.24
C ILE A 215 11.26 -4.51 22.21
N GLU A 216 11.30 -4.93 23.47
CA GLU A 216 12.14 -4.29 24.50
C GLU A 216 13.61 -4.69 24.33
N ASP A 217 13.88 -5.90 23.84
CA ASP A 217 15.24 -6.44 23.73
C ASP A 217 15.56 -6.90 22.30
N PHE A 218 16.18 -6.01 21.52
CA PHE A 218 17.06 -6.48 20.46
C PHE A 218 18.34 -6.99 21.16
N TYR A 219 18.42 -8.30 21.44
CA TYR A 219 19.69 -8.91 21.81
C TYR A 219 20.56 -8.93 20.54
N PRO A 220 21.58 -8.05 20.39
CA PRO A 220 22.61 -8.35 19.41
C PRO A 220 23.16 -9.72 19.80
N GLY A 221 23.04 -10.69 18.88
CA GLY A 221 23.59 -12.02 19.08
C GLY A 221 24.98 -11.93 19.69
N ALA A 222 25.28 -12.85 20.59
CA ALA A 222 26.58 -12.96 21.24
C ALA A 222 27.67 -12.70 20.19
N SER A 223 28.59 -11.79 20.52
CA SER A 223 29.73 -11.51 19.66
C SER A 223 30.39 -12.83 19.31
N ASP A 224 30.39 -13.19 18.02
CA ASP A 224 31.17 -14.30 17.49
C ASP A 224 32.66 -13.99 17.75
N PHE A 225 33.15 -14.40 18.93
CA PHE A 225 34.56 -14.48 19.30
C PHE A 225 34.94 -15.96 19.47
#